data_AF-A0A4D7DKI3-F1
#
_entry.id   AF-A0A4D7DKI3-F1
#
_cell.length_a   1.000
_cell.length_b   1.000
_cell.length_c   1.000
_cell.angle_alpha   90.00
_cell.angle_beta   90.00
_cell.angle_gamma   90.00
#
_symmetry.space_group_name_H-M   'P 1'
#
loop_
_entity.id
_entity.type
_entity.pdbx_description
1 polymer ?
#
loop_
_entity_poly.entity_id
_entity_poly.type
_entity_poly.pdbx_seq_one_letter_code
_entity_poly.pdbx_strand_id
1 'polypeptide(L)'
;MNGMYLAYRCPLCGSEECGNDANAGWDVVTQSSVLLGAFDNEWCNACGDVRLEEFTITDPVRIAVIDQQRARLVVEGAAHDLLAAARDALAALCDQSTARRKGYDVLAHDRLLAAIALAEGRSAP
;
A
#
# COMPACT_ATOMS: atom_id res chain seq x y z
N MET A 1 13.00 -15.97 3.28
CA MET A 1 11.88 -15.75 4.22
C MET A 1 10.89 -16.88 3.98
N ASN A 2 10.39 -17.52 5.04
CA ASN A 2 9.49 -18.67 4.92
C ASN A 2 8.26 -18.29 4.08
N GLY A 3 8.23 -18.78 2.84
CA GLY A 3 7.23 -18.46 1.83
C GLY A 3 5.91 -19.15 2.13
N MET A 4 5.17 -18.61 3.09
CA MET A 4 3.83 -19.07 3.44
C MET A 4 2.94 -17.85 3.55
N TYR A 5 1.85 -17.86 2.79
CA TYR A 5 0.84 -16.81 2.82
C TYR A 5 -0.41 -17.30 3.51
N LEU A 6 -0.89 -16.55 4.51
CA LEU A 6 -2.23 -16.72 5.06
C LEU A 6 -3.24 -16.26 4.01
N ALA A 7 -4.26 -17.07 3.78
CA ALA A 7 -5.37 -16.78 2.89
C ALA A 7 -6.68 -17.30 3.48
N TYR A 8 -7.79 -16.88 2.88
CA TYR A 8 -9.15 -17.19 3.33
C TYR A 8 -9.93 -17.89 2.22
N ARG A 9 -10.81 -18.82 2.61
CA ARG A 9 -11.77 -19.44 1.70
C ARG A 9 -13.16 -19.51 2.31
N CYS A 10 -14.18 -19.43 1.47
CA CYS A 10 -15.57 -19.59 1.89
C CYS A 10 -15.86 -21.07 2.20
N PRO A 11 -16.32 -21.42 3.42
CA PRO A 11 -16.65 -22.81 3.77
C PRO A 11 -17.90 -23.34 3.06
N LEU A 12 -18.74 -22.46 2.51
CA LEU A 12 -19.99 -22.84 1.85
C LEU A 12 -19.78 -23.21 0.38
N CYS A 13 -19.02 -22.40 -0.37
CA CYS A 13 -18.83 -22.56 -1.81
C CYS A 13 -17.39 -22.88 -2.24
N GLY A 14 -16.43 -22.84 -1.31
CA GLY A 14 -15.00 -23.09 -1.58
C GLY A 14 -14.27 -21.97 -2.31
N SER A 15 -14.93 -20.84 -2.61
CA SER A 15 -14.30 -19.70 -3.28
C SER A 15 -13.23 -19.03 -2.41
N GLU A 16 -12.16 -18.55 -3.03
CA GLU A 16 -11.12 -17.71 -2.40
C GLU A 16 -11.37 -16.20 -2.63
N GLU A 17 -12.45 -15.83 -3.35
CA GLU A 17 -12.88 -14.44 -3.53
C GLU A 17 -13.61 -13.94 -2.28
N CYS A 18 -12.82 -13.71 -1.24
CA CYS A 18 -13.29 -13.35 0.09
C CYS A 18 -12.60 -12.07 0.57
N GLY A 19 -13.23 -11.38 1.52
CA GLY A 19 -12.70 -10.16 2.11
C GLY A 19 -13.05 -10.02 3.58
N ASN A 20 -12.42 -9.05 4.22
CA ASN A 20 -12.67 -8.62 5.58
C ASN A 20 -12.49 -7.11 5.67
N ASP A 21 -13.31 -6.47 6.51
CA ASP A 21 -13.18 -5.04 6.77
C ASP A 21 -11.98 -4.82 7.68
N ALA A 22 -11.16 -3.82 7.34
CA ALA A 22 -10.10 -3.38 8.24
C ALA A 22 -10.65 -2.32 9.19
N ASN A 23 -10.47 -2.51 10.50
CA ASN A 23 -10.84 -1.48 11.46
C ASN A 23 -9.90 -0.28 11.35
N ALA A 24 -10.48 0.90 11.15
CA ALA A 24 -9.79 2.17 11.20
C ALA A 24 -10.12 2.93 12.49
N GLY A 25 -9.11 3.56 13.08
CA GLY A 25 -9.24 4.47 14.21
C GLY A 25 -8.81 5.88 13.84
N TRP A 26 -9.23 6.86 14.62
CA TRP A 26 -8.75 8.23 14.50
C TRP A 26 -7.65 8.50 15.53
N ASP A 27 -6.45 8.82 15.06
CA ASP A 27 -5.35 9.27 15.92
C ASP A 27 -5.45 10.79 16.13
N VAL A 28 -5.75 11.19 17.36
CA VAL A 28 -5.90 12.60 17.75
C VAL A 28 -4.58 13.37 17.79
N VAL A 29 -3.44 12.70 17.93
CA VAL A 29 -2.13 13.35 17.95
C VAL A 29 -1.70 13.68 16.53
N THR A 30 -1.84 12.72 15.61
CA THR A 30 -1.45 12.92 14.20
C THR A 30 -2.57 13.52 13.34
N GLN A 31 -3.80 13.61 13.86
CA GLN A 31 -5.00 14.04 13.14
C GLN A 31 -5.20 13.24 11.84
N SER A 32 -5.09 11.91 11.94
CA SER A 32 -5.15 11.02 10.78
C SER A 32 -5.87 9.69 11.09
N SER A 33 -6.45 9.08 10.05
CA SER A 33 -7.00 7.74 10.14
C SER A 33 -5.87 6.71 10.13
N VAL A 34 -5.89 5.80 11.09
CA VAL A 34 -4.89 4.73 11.25
C VAL A 34 -5.56 3.36 11.22
N LEU A 35 -4.90 2.36 10.64
CA LEU A 35 -5.37 0.98 10.70
C LEU A 35 -5.09 0.42 12.10
N LEU A 36 -6.12 -0.14 12.75
CA LEU A 36 -6.03 -0.68 14.11
C LEU A 36 -5.57 -2.14 14.15
N GLY A 37 -5.34 -2.77 12.98
CA GLY A 37 -4.86 -4.15 12.85
C GLY A 37 -5.89 -5.23 13.19
N ALA A 38 -7.07 -4.86 13.68
CA ALA A 38 -8.22 -5.75 13.79
C ALA A 38 -8.97 -5.77 12.46
N PHE A 39 -9.34 -6.96 12.02
CA PHE A 39 -10.25 -7.13 10.89
C PHE A 39 -11.59 -7.66 11.42
N ASP A 40 -12.70 -7.16 10.89
CA ASP A 40 -14.05 -7.63 11.20
C ASP A 40 -14.88 -7.81 9.92
N ASN A 41 -16.15 -8.25 10.08
CA ASN A 41 -17.10 -8.49 9.00
C ASN A 41 -16.51 -9.29 7.82
N GLU A 42 -16.25 -10.57 8.04
CA GLU A 42 -15.79 -11.46 6.99
C GLU A 42 -16.91 -11.76 5.97
N TRP A 43 -16.58 -11.72 4.68
CA TRP A 43 -17.55 -12.03 3.62
C TRP A 43 -16.94 -12.82 2.46
N CYS A 44 -17.82 -13.51 1.74
CA CYS A 44 -17.54 -14.10 0.43
C CYS A 44 -18.33 -13.32 -0.63
N ASN A 45 -17.69 -12.93 -1.73
CA ASN A 45 -18.35 -12.17 -2.80
C ASN A 45 -19.59 -12.88 -3.40
N ALA A 46 -19.65 -14.22 -3.27
CA ALA A 46 -20.77 -15.02 -3.77
C ALA A 46 -21.83 -15.35 -2.70
N CYS A 47 -21.42 -15.56 -1.44
CA CYS A 47 -22.33 -16.03 -0.38
C CYS A 47 -22.75 -14.94 0.61
N GLY A 48 -22.16 -13.74 0.54
CA GLY A 48 -22.36 -12.67 1.50
C GLY A 48 -21.57 -12.92 2.80
N ASP A 49 -22.11 -12.43 3.90
CA ASP A 49 -21.49 -12.51 5.22
C ASP A 49 -21.32 -13.97 5.65
N VAL A 50 -20.07 -14.37 5.86
CA VAL A 50 -19.73 -15.74 6.24
C VAL A 50 -18.41 -15.72 7.01
N ARG A 51 -18.33 -16.56 8.05
CA ARG A 51 -17.06 -16.81 8.72
C ARG A 51 -16.15 -17.62 7.80
N LEU A 52 -15.05 -17.03 7.38
CA LEU A 52 -14.10 -17.59 6.44
C LEU A 52 -13.21 -18.62 7.12
N GLU A 53 -12.75 -19.57 6.34
CA GLU A 53 -11.76 -20.54 6.78
C GLU A 53 -10.36 -20.04 6.41
N GLU A 54 -9.51 -19.92 7.42
CA GLU A 54 -8.09 -19.65 7.23
C GLU A 54 -7.35 -20.88 6.69
N PHE A 55 -6.47 -20.65 5.72
CA PHE A 55 -5.53 -21.67 5.28
C PHE A 55 -4.21 -21.04 4.85
N THR A 56 -3.17 -21.87 4.84
CA THR A 56 -1.85 -21.45 4.39
C THR A 56 -1.62 -21.89 2.96
N ILE A 57 -1.25 -20.95 2.10
CA ILE A 57 -0.75 -21.25 0.76
C ILE A 57 0.67 -21.78 0.89
N THR A 58 0.86 -23.04 0.52
CA THR A 58 2.16 -23.74 0.56
C THR A 58 2.67 -24.16 -0.81
N ASP A 59 1.86 -24.05 -1.86
CA ASP A 59 2.26 -24.38 -3.23
C ASP A 59 3.32 -23.38 -3.74
N PRO A 60 4.55 -23.84 -4.06
CA PRO A 60 5.64 -22.97 -4.48
C PRO A 60 5.34 -22.21 -5.77
N VAL A 61 4.55 -22.77 -6.69
CA VAL A 61 4.20 -22.08 -7.94
C VAL A 61 3.27 -20.91 -7.64
N ARG A 62 2.24 -21.14 -6.81
CA ARG A 62 1.31 -20.10 -6.37
C ARG A 62 2.02 -19.00 -5.56
N ILE A 63 2.94 -19.38 -4.68
CA ILE A 63 3.78 -18.43 -3.92
C ILE A 63 4.60 -17.54 -4.87
N ALA A 64 5.25 -18.12 -5.88
CA ALA A 64 6.04 -17.35 -6.84
C ALA A 64 5.19 -16.34 -7.62
N VAL A 65 3.94 -16.68 -7.97
CA VAL A 65 3.00 -15.76 -8.61
C VAL A 65 2.62 -14.61 -7.68
N ILE A 66 2.34 -14.89 -6.40
CA ILE A 66 2.04 -13.85 -5.39
C ILE A 66 3.24 -12.92 -5.20
N ASP A 67 4.45 -13.48 -5.10
CA ASP A 67 5.69 -12.70 -4.95
C ASP A 67 5.93 -11.79 -6.16
N GLN A 68 5.71 -12.32 -7.37
CA GLN A 68 5.82 -11.54 -8.60
C GLN A 68 4.80 -10.38 -8.64
N GLN A 69 3.55 -10.63 -8.25
CA GLN A 69 2.52 -9.60 -8.20
C GLN A 69 2.84 -8.53 -7.14
N ARG A 70 3.30 -8.93 -5.95
CA ARG A 70 3.73 -8.01 -4.91
C ARG A 70 4.91 -7.15 -5.37
N ALA A 71 5.93 -7.76 -5.98
CA ALA A 71 7.07 -7.03 -6.54
C ALA A 71 6.63 -6.02 -7.59
N ARG A 72 5.69 -6.40 -8.47
CA ARG A 72 5.11 -5.48 -9.46
C ARG A 72 4.39 -4.30 -8.79
N LEU A 73 3.54 -4.54 -7.78
CA LEU A 73 2.83 -3.48 -7.07
C LEU A 73 3.79 -2.52 -6.36
N VAL A 74 4.88 -3.03 -5.78
CA VAL A 74 5.93 -2.18 -5.19
C VAL A 74 6.56 -1.26 -6.23
N VAL A 75 6.89 -1.79 -7.42
CA VAL A 75 7.46 -0.99 -8.51
C VAL A 75 6.46 0.04 -9.03
N GLU A 76 5.19 -0.34 -9.23
CA GLU A 76 4.14 0.58 -9.68
C GLU A 76 3.88 1.70 -8.66
N GLY A 77 3.90 1.38 -7.35
CA GLY A 77 3.80 2.38 -6.28
C GLY A 77 4.97 3.36 -6.32
N ALA A 78 6.21 2.85 -6.33
CA ALA A 78 7.40 3.70 -6.39
C ALA A 78 7.44 4.59 -7.64
N ALA A 79 6.98 4.08 -8.79
CA ALA A 79 6.88 4.86 -10.03
C ALA A 79 5.85 6.00 -9.93
N HIS A 80 4.70 5.74 -9.29
CA HIS A 80 3.71 6.79 -9.04
C HIS A 80 4.24 7.87 -8.10
N ASP A 81 4.91 7.48 -7.01
CA ASP A 81 5.50 8.41 -6.04
C ASP A 81 6.58 9.29 -6.70
N LEU A 82 7.46 8.68 -7.50
CA LEU A 82 8.46 9.40 -8.30
C LEU A 82 7.81 10.42 -9.25
N LEU A 83 6.78 10.00 -9.99
CA LEU A 83 6.10 10.88 -10.93
C LEU A 83 5.41 12.05 -10.21
N ALA A 84 4.78 11.80 -9.07
CA ALA A 84 4.15 12.84 -8.26
C ALA A 84 5.20 13.84 -7.73
N ALA A 85 6.30 13.35 -7.15
CA ALA A 85 7.37 14.21 -6.65
C ALA A 85 8.06 15.01 -7.76
N ALA A 86 8.26 14.42 -8.95
CA ALA A 86 8.80 15.13 -10.10
C ALA A 86 7.88 16.27 -10.57
N ARG A 87 6.56 16.06 -10.53
CA ARG A 87 5.57 17.12 -10.84
C ARG A 87 5.62 18.26 -9.82
N ASP A 88 5.73 17.96 -8.53
CA ASP A 88 5.88 18.96 -7.47
C ASP A 88 7.15 19.79 -7.68
N ALA A 89 8.29 19.14 -7.97
CA ALA A 89 9.56 19.80 -8.23
C ALA A 89 9.49 20.70 -9.48
N LEU A 90 8.86 20.23 -10.57
CA LEU A 90 8.68 21.03 -11.78
C LEU A 90 7.81 22.26 -11.50
N ALA A 91 6.71 22.12 -10.75
CA ALA A 91 5.86 23.24 -10.37
C ALA A 91 6.62 24.30 -9.54
N ALA A 92 7.50 23.86 -8.62
CA ALA A 92 8.36 24.75 -7.87
C ALA A 92 9.41 25.47 -8.75
N LEU A 93 9.96 24.80 -9.76
CA LEU A 93 10.89 25.43 -10.71
C LEU A 93 10.20 26.47 -11.61
N CYS A 94 8.98 26.19 -12.07
CA CYS A 94 8.23 27.10 -12.94
C CYS A 94 7.81 28.41 -12.23
N ASP A 95 7.57 28.39 -10.92
CA ASP A 95 7.23 29.58 -10.12
C ASP A 95 8.13 29.72 -8.89
N GLN A 96 9.44 29.77 -9.14
CA GLN A 96 10.45 29.70 -8.08
C GLN A 96 10.35 30.84 -7.06
N SER A 97 9.90 32.03 -7.49
CA SER A 97 9.77 33.20 -6.61
C SER A 97 8.67 33.02 -5.56
N THR A 98 7.52 32.45 -5.96
CA THR A 98 6.42 32.14 -5.06
C THR A 98 6.72 30.90 -4.23
N ALA A 99 7.38 29.90 -4.85
CA ALA A 99 7.81 28.67 -4.18
C ALA A 99 8.67 28.95 -2.97
N ARG A 100 9.75 29.74 -3.15
CA ARG A 100 10.63 30.15 -2.05
C ARG A 100 9.89 30.93 -0.97
N ARG A 101 9.02 31.87 -1.37
CA ARG A 101 8.28 32.71 -0.41
C ARG A 101 7.33 31.89 0.46
N LYS A 102 6.73 30.85 -0.11
CA LYS A 102 5.77 29.96 0.57
C LYS A 102 6.42 28.69 1.14
N GLY A 103 7.71 28.47 0.89
CA GLY A 103 8.50 27.34 1.41
C GLY A 103 8.17 25.97 0.80
N TYR A 104 7.43 25.90 -0.31
CA TYR A 104 7.08 24.61 -0.91
C TYR A 104 8.17 24.05 -1.85
N ASP A 105 9.21 24.82 -2.15
CA ASP A 105 10.38 24.35 -2.90
C ASP A 105 11.22 23.34 -2.10
N VAL A 106 11.40 23.58 -0.80
CA VAL A 106 12.06 22.64 0.11
C VAL A 106 11.25 21.35 0.22
N LEU A 107 9.93 21.46 0.40
CA LEU A 107 9.03 20.30 0.47
C LEU A 107 9.06 19.47 -0.84
N ALA A 108 9.06 20.13 -2.00
CA ALA A 108 9.15 19.46 -3.28
C ALA A 108 10.50 18.75 -3.48
N HIS A 109 11.59 19.37 -3.03
CA HIS A 109 12.92 18.78 -3.05
C HIS A 109 13.01 17.53 -2.15
N ASP A 110 12.52 17.63 -0.91
CA ASP A 110 12.60 16.53 0.05
C ASP A 110 11.73 15.34 -0.38
N ARG A 111 10.53 15.61 -0.92
CA ARG A 111 9.68 14.58 -1.54
C ARG A 111 10.36 13.88 -2.71
N LEU A 112 11.08 14.63 -3.54
CA LEU A 112 11.80 14.04 -4.68
C LEU A 112 12.92 13.12 -4.19
N LEU A 113 13.71 13.54 -3.19
CA LEU A 113 14.74 12.69 -2.61
C LEU A 113 14.16 11.44 -1.94
N ALA A 114 13.06 11.57 -1.20
CA ALA A 114 12.38 10.44 -0.58
C ALA A 114 11.85 9.44 -1.62
N ALA A 115 11.22 9.92 -2.69
CA ALA A 115 10.72 9.06 -3.77
C ALA A 115 11.85 8.34 -4.51
N ILE A 116 12.99 9.00 -4.73
CA ILE A 116 14.20 8.37 -5.30
C ILE A 116 14.71 7.27 -4.37
N ALA A 117 14.85 7.55 -3.07
CA ALA A 117 15.31 6.56 -2.10
C ALA A 117 14.40 5.32 -2.08
N LEU A 118 13.07 5.52 -2.05
CA LEU A 118 12.10 4.43 -2.11
C LEU A 118 12.22 3.60 -3.39
N ALA A 119 12.39 4.24 -4.55
CA ALA A 119 12.55 3.55 -5.83
C ALA A 119 13.85 2.75 -5.94
N GLU A 120 14.90 3.16 -5.22
CA GLU A 120 16.15 2.39 -5.09
C GLU A 120 16.07 1.28 -4.05
N GLY A 121 14.92 1.10 -3.39
CA GLY A 121 14.74 0.12 -2.32
C GLY A 121 15.40 0.52 -1.00
N ARG A 122 15.67 1.82 -0.80
CA ARG A 122 16.20 2.38 0.44
C ARG A 122 15.08 2.96 1.29
N SER A 123 15.27 2.98 2.61
CA SER A 123 14.40 3.73 3.50
C SER A 123 14.50 5.23 3.20
N ALA A 124 13.37 5.93 3.18
CA ALA A 124 13.35 7.39 3.05
C ALA A 124 14.13 8.04 4.22
N PRO A 125 14.85 9.15 3.97
CA PRO A 125 15.59 9.89 4.99
C PRO A 125 14.68 10.63 5.99
#